data_AF-A0A2J0L1G7-F1
#
_entry.id   AF-A0A2J0L1G7-F1
#
_cell.length_a   1.000
_cell.length_b   1.000
_cell.length_c   1.000
_cell.angle_alpha   90.00
_cell.angle_beta   90.00
_cell.angle_gamma   90.00
#
_symmetry.space_group_name_H-M   'P 1'
#
loop_
_entity.id
_entity.type
_entity.pdbx_description
1 polymer ?
#
loop_
_entity_poly.entity_id
_entity_poly.type
_entity_poly.pdbx_seq_one_letter_code
_entity_poly.pdbx_strand_id
1 'polypeptide(L)' 'LIIPFVMKNRVNLDPLLTLIVLFVGGRLGGTLGLVLAVPMGAILVAFLREEAKTSEPPH' A
#
# COMPACT_ATOMS: atom_id res chain seq x y z
N LEU A 1 12.92 21.63 11.91
CA LEU A 1 12.98 20.96 10.59
C LEU A 1 12.30 19.60 10.72
N ILE A 2 10.96 19.55 10.63
CA ILE A 2 10.17 18.32 10.71
C ILE A 2 9.86 17.95 9.26
N ILE A 3 10.80 17.29 8.60
CA ILE A 3 10.43 16.52 7.41
C ILE A 3 9.55 15.37 7.89
N PRO A 4 8.36 15.14 7.29
CA PRO A 4 7.53 14.02 7.68
C PRO A 4 8.28 12.75 7.29
N PHE A 5 8.84 12.09 8.29
CA PHE A 5 9.47 10.77 8.17
C PHE A 5 8.50 9.73 7.56
N VAL A 6 7.20 10.06 7.54
CA VAL A 6 6.10 9.33 6.91
C VAL A 6 6.30 9.09 5.41
N MET A 7 6.99 10.00 4.68
CA MET A 7 7.15 9.88 3.22
C MET A 7 8.49 9.26 2.79
N LYS A 8 9.39 8.94 3.73
CA LYS A 8 10.76 8.53 3.38
C LYS A 8 10.81 7.15 2.71
N ASN A 9 9.88 6.27 3.04
CA ASN A 9 9.64 5.08 2.24
C ASN A 9 8.51 5.42 1.30
N ARG A 10 8.86 5.83 0.08
CA ARG A 10 8.00 5.68 -1.09
C ARG A 10 7.39 4.29 -0.95
N VAL A 11 6.14 4.21 -0.51
CA VAL A 11 5.38 2.96 -0.46
C VAL A 11 5.59 2.45 -1.87
N ASN A 12 6.41 1.40 -2.05
CA ASN A 12 6.80 0.90 -3.37
C ASN A 12 5.59 0.16 -3.96
N LEU A 13 4.43 0.80 -3.88
CA LEU A 13 3.18 0.44 -4.46
C LEU A 13 3.29 0.89 -5.89
N ASP A 14 3.17 -0.10 -6.77
CA ASP A 14 3.09 0.18 -8.19
C ASP A 14 1.95 1.19 -8.44
N PRO A 15 2.18 2.30 -9.17
CA PRO A 15 1.14 3.29 -9.43
C PRO A 15 -0.12 2.68 -10.05
N LEU A 16 0.05 1.63 -10.87
CA LEU A 16 -1.04 0.86 -11.45
C LEU A 16 -1.84 0.11 -10.37
N LEU A 17 -1.17 -0.59 -9.46
CA LEU A 17 -1.81 -1.28 -8.35
C LEU A 17 -2.60 -0.30 -7.47
N THR A 18 -1.99 0.86 -7.18
CA THR A 18 -2.64 1.92 -6.39
C THR A 18 -3.92 2.42 -7.07
N LEU A 19 -3.89 2.64 -8.38
CA LEU A 19 -5.07 3.02 -9.17
C LEU A 19 -6.16 1.95 -9.13
N ILE A 20 -5.80 0.67 -9.28
CA ILE A 20 -6.75 -0.44 -9.22
C ILE A 20 -7.42 -0.49 -7.85
N VAL A 21 -6.63 -0.43 -6.78
CA VAL A 21 -7.15 -0.46 -5.40
C VAL A 21 -8.06 0.74 -5.14
N LEU A 22 -7.69 1.93 -5.64
CA LEU A 22 -8.52 3.14 -5.54
C LEU A 22 -9.85 2.98 -6.29
N PHE A 23 -9.82 2.43 -7.51
CA PHE A 23 -11.02 2.25 -8.33
C PHE A 23 -11.98 1.23 -7.70
N VAL A 24 -11.45 0.11 -7.20
CA VAL A 24 -12.22 -0.93 -6.51
C VAL A 24 -12.77 -0.39 -5.19
N GLY A 25 -11.93 0.26 -4.38
CA GLY A 25 -12.35 0.86 -3.11
C GLY A 25 -13.44 1.92 -3.31
N GLY A 26 -13.28 2.79 -4.31
CA GLY A 26 -14.29 3.79 -4.67
C GLY A 26 -15.60 3.19 -5.15
N ARG A 27 -15.57 2.05 -5.87
CA ARG A 27 -16.78 1.33 -6.27
C ARG A 27 -17.50 0.66 -5.10
N LEU A 28 -16.77 0.15 -4.11
CA LEU A 28 -17.34 -0.56 -2.96
C LEU A 28 -17.85 0.39 -1.87
N GLY A 29 -17.15 1.50 -1.62
CA GLY A 29 -17.43 2.41 -0.50
C GLY A 29 -17.65 3.87 -0.89
N GLY A 30 -17.77 4.18 -2.18
CA GLY A 30 -17.93 5.55 -2.66
C GLY A 30 -16.74 6.44 -2.28
N THR A 31 -17.01 7.66 -1.82
CA THR A 31 -15.97 8.62 -1.41
C THR A 31 -15.16 8.14 -0.21
N LEU A 32 -15.79 7.49 0.77
CA LEU A 32 -15.09 6.91 1.92
C LEU A 32 -14.18 5.75 1.50
N GLY A 33 -14.64 4.94 0.54
CA GLY A 33 -13.84 3.89 -0.06
C GLY A 33 -12.60 4.41 -0.77
N LEU A 34 -12.66 5.58 -1.43
CA LEU A 34 -11.49 6.22 -2.05
C LEU A 34 -10.43 6.66 -1.02
N VAL A 35 -10.88 7.26 0.10
CA VAL A 35 -9.97 7.74 1.16
C VAL A 35 -9.27 6.57 1.85
N LEU A 36 -10.00 5.47 2.10
CA LEU A 36 -9.47 4.30 2.80
C LEU A 36 -8.72 3.32 1.89
N ALA A 37 -8.95 3.36 0.57
CA ALA A 37 -8.31 2.47 -0.39
C ALA A 37 -6.77 2.52 -0.32
N VAL A 38 -6.20 3.72 -0.24
CA VAL A 38 -4.75 3.91 -0.22
C VAL A 38 -4.11 3.32 1.06
N PRO A 39 -4.54 3.68 2.29
CA PRO A 39 -3.97 3.08 3.49
C PRO A 39 -4.25 1.58 3.59
N MET A 40 -5.44 1.08 3.20
CA MET A 40 -5.72 -0.36 3.18
C MET A 40 -4.81 -1.11 2.21
N GLY A 41 -4.63 -0.60 0.99
CA GLY A 41 -3.74 -1.19 0.00
C GLY A 41 -2.29 -1.23 0.47
N ALA A 42 -1.83 -0.18 1.14
CA ALA A 42 -0.51 -0.13 1.74
C ALA A 42 -0.30 -1.19 2.83
N ILE A 43 -1.29 -1.35 3.73
CA ILE A 43 -1.26 -2.36 4.78
C ILE A 43 -1.22 -3.77 4.18
N LEU A 44 -2.09 -4.05 3.21
CA LEU A 44 -2.15 -5.36 2.56
C LEU A 44 -0.83 -5.73 1.87
N VAL A 45 -0.24 -4.78 1.14
CA VAL A 45 1.06 -5.01 0.49
C VAL A 45 2.19 -5.17 1.50
N ALA A 46 2.14 -4.47 2.63
CA ALA A 46 3.12 -4.67 3.70
C ALA A 46 3.08 -6.12 4.22
N PHE A 47 1.88 -6.66 4.50
CA PHE A 47 1.73 -8.06 4.89
C PHE A 47 2.23 -9.04 3.82
N LEU A 48 1.88 -8.84 2.55
CA LEU A 48 2.33 -9.71 1.45
C LEU A 48 3.86 -9.70 1.26
N ARG A 49 4.51 -8.55 1.48
CA ARG A 49 5.96 -8.41 1.38
C ARG A 49 6.69 -9.09 2.54
N GLU A 50 6.10 -9.12 3.73
CA GLU A 50 6.63 -9.83 4.91
C GLU A 50 6.77 -11.33 4.61
N GLU A 51 5.75 -11.93 4.01
CA GLU A 51 5.74 -13.36 3.67
C GLU A 51 6.74 -13.70 2.56
N ALA A 52 6.85 -12.85 1.53
CA ALA A 52 7.80 -13.05 0.44
C ALA A 52 9.27 -12.98 0.90
N LYS A 53 9.56 -12.24 1.99
CA LYS A 53 10.92 -12.07 2.52
C LYS A 53 11.42 -13.27 3.33
N THR A 54 10.55 -14.22 3.65
CA THR A 54 10.89 -15.43 4.43
C THR A 54 11.44 -16.56 3.54
N SER A 55 11.45 -16.40 2.21
CA SER A 55 11.87 -17.42 1.25
C SER A 55 13.34 -17.35 0.82
N GLU A 56 14.13 -16.38 1.31
CA GLU A 56 15.53 -16.23 0.90
C GLU A 56 16.46 -16.96 1.90
N PRO A 57 17.16 -18.04 1.49
CA PRO A 57 18.05 -18.77 2.37
C PRO A 57 19.25 -17.91 2.79
N PRO A 58 19.72 -18.00 4.05
CA PRO A 58 20.87 -17.24 4.52
C PRO A 58 22.13 -17.64 3.76
N HIS A 59 22.84 -16.65 3.21
CA HIS A 59 24.25 -16.76 2.80
C HIS A 59 25.13 -16.08 3.85
#